data_AF-A0A6A5RLF8-F1
#
_entry.id   AF-A0A6A5RLF8-F1
#
_cell.length_a   1.000
_cell.length_b   1.000
_cell.length_c   1.000
_cell.angle_alpha   90.00
_cell.angle_beta   90.00
_cell.angle_gamma   90.00
#
_symmetry.space_group_name_H-M   'P 1'
#
loop_
_entity.id
_entity.type
_entity.pdbx_description
1 polymer ?
#
loop_
_entity_poly.entity_id
_entity_poly.type
_entity_poly.pdbx_seq_one_letter_code
_entity_poly.pdbx_strand_id
1 'polypeptide(L)'
;SFKHLSRRAFSKDGKGFALRGKGREQAMAYLKKCNDMVMLLFSSIHVSSGMPARGEELRVMRWADTAAVQRNIFICQGRILLIFSYNKASQNSNNSFFVVRVPCALVEKCLFLHLAYIRPFNDFL
;
A
#
# COMPACT_ATOMS: atom_id res chain seq x y z
N SER A 1 8.12 11.69 -13.35
CA SER A 1 6.91 12.24 -12.68
C SER A 1 5.71 11.38 -12.99
N PHE A 2 4.80 11.17 -12.03
CA PHE A 2 3.57 10.38 -12.18
C PHE A 2 2.78 10.76 -13.44
N LYS A 3 2.52 12.06 -13.64
CA LYS A 3 1.78 12.59 -14.80
C LYS A 3 2.36 12.13 -16.15
N HIS A 4 3.68 12.04 -16.25
CA HIS A 4 4.35 11.60 -17.48
C HIS A 4 4.13 10.11 -17.73
N LEU A 5 4.24 9.27 -16.68
CA LEU A 5 3.98 7.83 -16.77
C LEU A 5 2.52 7.55 -17.13
N SER A 6 1.57 8.26 -16.51
CA SER A 6 0.14 8.13 -16.83
C SER A 6 -0.14 8.48 -18.28
N ARG A 7 0.36 9.62 -18.78
CA ARG A 7 0.20 10.02 -20.20
C ARG A 7 0.78 8.99 -21.16
N ARG A 8 1.95 8.44 -20.82
CA ARG A 8 2.58 7.40 -21.64
C ARG A 8 1.73 6.13 -21.69
N ALA A 9 1.10 5.72 -20.60
CA ALA A 9 0.24 4.53 -20.58
C ALA A 9 -0.91 4.60 -21.60
N PHE A 10 -1.56 5.76 -21.73
CA PHE A 10 -2.65 5.98 -22.70
C PHE A 10 -2.17 6.30 -24.13
N SER A 11 -0.86 6.49 -24.33
CA SER A 11 -0.29 6.74 -25.66
C SER A 11 -0.13 5.46 -26.46
N LYS A 12 0.05 5.59 -27.80
CA LYS A 12 0.36 4.45 -28.68
C LYS A 12 1.61 3.69 -28.23
N ASP A 13 2.62 4.40 -27.73
CA ASP A 13 3.87 3.83 -27.22
C ASP A 13 3.68 3.04 -25.91
N GLY A 14 2.61 3.34 -25.16
CA GLY A 14 2.22 2.62 -23.93
C GLY A 14 1.29 1.45 -24.17
N LYS A 15 1.18 0.96 -25.41
CA LYS A 15 0.20 -0.05 -25.87
C LYS A 15 -1.25 0.43 -25.85
N GLY A 16 -1.48 1.73 -25.69
CA GLY A 16 -2.79 2.35 -25.82
C GLY A 16 -3.79 1.83 -24.79
N PHE A 17 -3.48 2.00 -23.49
CA PHE A 17 -4.51 1.83 -22.46
C PHE A 17 -5.75 2.62 -22.90
N ALA A 18 -6.91 1.98 -22.84
CA ALA A 18 -8.17 2.60 -23.19
C ALA A 18 -9.23 2.07 -22.24
N LEU A 19 -10.11 2.93 -21.73
CA LEU A 19 -11.18 2.51 -20.81
C LEU A 19 -12.29 1.71 -21.54
N ARG A 20 -12.15 1.48 -22.85
CA ARG A 20 -13.09 0.75 -23.71
C ARG A 20 -12.35 -0.20 -24.66
N GLY A 21 -13.06 -1.22 -25.14
CA GLY A 21 -12.51 -2.23 -26.06
C GLY A 21 -11.34 -3.03 -25.46
N LYS A 22 -10.38 -3.44 -26.30
CA LYS A 22 -9.21 -4.23 -25.87
C LYS A 22 -8.34 -3.57 -24.79
N GLY A 23 -8.36 -2.24 -24.68
CA GLY A 23 -7.67 -1.54 -23.60
C GLY A 23 -8.27 -1.79 -22.21
N ARG A 24 -9.57 -2.10 -22.12
CA ARG A 24 -10.25 -2.39 -20.85
C ARG A 24 -9.76 -3.71 -20.27
N GLU A 25 -9.54 -4.72 -21.10
CA GLU A 25 -8.97 -6.01 -20.69
C GLU A 25 -7.56 -5.83 -20.12
N GLN A 26 -6.74 -4.99 -20.76
CA GLN A 26 -5.41 -4.66 -20.26
C GLN A 26 -5.46 -3.92 -18.92
N ALA A 27 -6.42 -3.00 -18.74
CA ALA A 27 -6.65 -2.33 -17.46
C ALA A 27 -7.06 -3.32 -16.38
N MET A 28 -8.03 -4.20 -16.63
CA MET A 28 -8.44 -5.23 -15.68
C MET A 28 -7.29 -6.19 -15.32
N ALA A 29 -6.47 -6.59 -16.30
CA ALA A 29 -5.29 -7.41 -16.06
C ALA A 29 -4.24 -6.68 -15.20
N TYR A 30 -4.07 -5.37 -15.41
CA TYR A 30 -3.21 -4.53 -14.57
C TYR A 30 -3.73 -4.41 -13.14
N LEU A 31 -5.02 -4.14 -12.94
CA LEU A 31 -5.64 -4.08 -11.61
C LEU A 31 -5.46 -5.40 -10.86
N LYS A 32 -5.62 -6.55 -11.55
CA LYS A 32 -5.36 -7.87 -10.97
C LYS A 32 -3.93 -8.01 -10.48
N LYS A 33 -2.94 -7.67 -11.32
CA LYS A 33 -1.51 -7.67 -10.93
C LYS A 33 -1.22 -6.72 -9.76
N CYS A 34 -1.91 -5.59 -9.69
CA CYS A 34 -1.78 -4.66 -8.56
C CYS A 34 -2.26 -5.31 -7.25
N ASN A 35 -3.38 -6.03 -7.27
CA ASN A 35 -3.87 -6.77 -6.11
C ASN A 35 -2.89 -7.86 -5.69
N ASP A 36 -2.36 -8.64 -6.64
CA ASP A 36 -1.38 -9.69 -6.36
C ASP A 36 -0.10 -9.10 -5.74
N MET A 37 0.38 -7.99 -6.28
CA MET A 37 1.54 -7.27 -5.75
C MET A 37 1.28 -6.75 -4.33
N VAL A 38 0.10 -6.23 -4.05
CA VAL A 38 -0.29 -5.77 -2.71
C VAL A 38 -0.26 -6.94 -1.73
N MET A 39 -0.82 -8.11 -2.08
CA MET A 39 -0.75 -9.31 -1.23
C MET A 39 0.69 -9.74 -0.94
N LEU A 40 1.55 -9.75 -1.96
CA LEU A 40 2.97 -10.09 -1.79
C LEU A 40 3.71 -9.07 -0.92
N LEU A 41 3.44 -7.78 -1.09
CA LEU A 41 4.05 -6.71 -0.31
C LEU A 41 3.66 -6.82 1.17
N PHE A 42 2.37 -7.03 1.44
CA PHE A 42 1.87 -7.27 2.79
C PHE A 42 2.48 -8.51 3.44
N SER A 43 2.56 -9.60 2.69
CA SER A 43 3.19 -10.85 3.16
C SER A 43 4.67 -10.61 3.46
N SER A 44 5.36 -9.84 2.62
CA SER A 44 6.77 -9.48 2.82
C SER A 44 6.96 -8.63 4.07
N ILE A 45 6.10 -7.64 4.30
CA ILE A 45 6.09 -6.84 5.54
C ILE A 45 5.88 -7.75 6.74
N HIS A 46 4.91 -8.65 6.68
CA HIS A 46 4.56 -9.55 7.78
C HIS A 46 5.70 -10.51 8.14
N VAL A 47 6.41 -11.06 7.15
CA VAL A 47 7.51 -12.02 7.37
C VAL A 47 8.83 -11.33 7.73
N SER A 48 9.11 -10.15 7.16
CA SER A 48 10.42 -9.48 7.34
C SER A 48 10.50 -8.56 8.58
N SER A 49 9.37 -8.19 9.19
CA SER A 49 9.34 -7.21 10.29
C SER A 49 9.49 -7.83 11.70
N GLY A 50 10.24 -8.93 11.82
CA GLY A 50 10.49 -9.65 13.07
C GLY A 50 9.36 -10.62 13.42
N MET A 51 8.71 -10.45 14.58
CA MET A 51 7.57 -11.29 14.97
C MET A 51 6.43 -11.16 13.93
N PRO A 52 5.78 -12.26 13.51
CA PRO A 52 4.65 -12.21 12.58
C PRO A 52 3.63 -11.14 12.99
N ALA A 53 3.29 -10.24 12.07
CA ALA A 53 2.26 -9.24 12.31
C ALA A 53 0.92 -9.93 12.59
N ARG A 54 0.23 -9.63 13.69
CA ARG A 54 -1.06 -10.31 13.98
C ARG A 54 -2.01 -10.05 12.80
N GLY A 55 -2.83 -11.04 12.41
CA GLY A 55 -3.69 -10.95 11.21
C GLY A 55 -4.59 -9.69 11.16
N GLU A 56 -4.89 -9.11 12.33
CA GLU A 56 -5.57 -7.81 12.46
C GLU A 56 -4.73 -6.65 11.91
N GLU A 57 -3.42 -6.57 12.18
CA GLU A 57 -2.50 -5.49 11.77
C GLU A 57 -2.48 -5.31 10.23
N LEU A 58 -2.52 -6.41 9.49
CA LEU A 58 -2.58 -6.41 8.02
C LEU A 58 -3.88 -5.77 7.48
N ARG A 59 -5.02 -6.03 8.14
CA ARG A 59 -6.32 -5.51 7.72
C ARG A 59 -6.43 -4.00 7.94
N VAL A 60 -5.77 -3.48 8.96
CA VAL A 60 -5.83 -2.06 9.35
C VAL A 60 -4.80 -1.17 8.66
N MET A 61 -3.95 -1.67 7.75
CA MET A 61 -2.97 -0.79 7.09
C MET A 61 -3.66 0.30 6.26
N ARG A 62 -3.32 1.56 6.51
CA ARG A 62 -3.92 2.76 5.91
C ARG A 62 -2.81 3.77 5.61
N TRP A 63 -2.71 4.15 4.35
CA TRP A 63 -1.72 5.13 3.89
C TRP A 63 -2.20 6.58 4.01
N ALA A 64 -3.51 6.79 4.01
CA ALA A 64 -4.17 8.09 4.15
C ALA A 64 -5.24 8.03 5.24
N ASP A 65 -5.48 9.18 5.86
CA ASP A 65 -6.54 9.37 6.82
C ASP A 65 -7.91 9.29 6.13
N THR A 66 -8.88 8.73 6.83
CA THR A 66 -10.29 8.72 6.46
C THR A 66 -11.09 9.30 7.63
N ALA A 67 -12.35 9.69 7.39
CA ALA A 67 -13.21 10.22 8.46
C ALA A 67 -13.36 9.26 9.65
N ALA A 68 -13.25 7.94 9.42
CA ALA A 68 -13.42 6.92 10.44
C ALA A 68 -12.10 6.34 10.99
N VAL A 69 -10.99 6.44 10.25
CA VAL A 69 -9.74 5.73 10.56
C VAL A 69 -8.53 6.55 10.16
N GLN A 70 -7.57 6.71 11.07
CA GLN A 70 -6.29 7.37 10.83
C GLN A 70 -5.31 6.47 10.05
N ARG A 71 -4.39 7.10 9.32
CA ARG A 71 -3.27 6.43 8.65
C ARG A 71 -2.28 5.87 9.66
N ASN A 72 -1.60 4.81 9.25
CA ASN A 72 -0.55 4.18 10.04
C ASN A 72 0.77 4.01 9.28
N ILE A 73 0.89 4.56 8.07
CA ILE A 73 2.15 4.58 7.31
C ILE A 73 2.77 5.96 7.41
N PHE A 74 4.00 6.03 7.90
CA PHE A 74 4.75 7.26 8.10
C PHE A 74 6.14 7.16 7.48
N ILE A 75 6.72 8.31 7.14
CA ILE A 75 8.12 8.40 6.72
C ILE A 75 8.84 9.24 7.78
N CYS A 76 9.85 8.67 8.43
CA CYS A 76 10.72 9.37 9.37
C CYS A 76 12.17 9.07 9.01
N GLN A 77 13.00 10.12 8.90
CA GLN A 77 14.42 10.00 8.58
C GLN A 77 14.70 9.14 7.32
N GLY A 78 13.84 9.24 6.31
CA GLY A 78 13.97 8.48 5.05
C GLY A 78 13.60 7.00 5.15
N ARG A 79 13.05 6.53 6.28
CA ARG A 79 12.56 5.16 6.49
C ARG A 79 11.05 5.14 6.60
N ILE A 80 10.43 4.06 6.12
CA ILE A 80 8.99 3.84 6.30
C ILE A 80 8.73 3.16 7.64
N LEU A 81 7.83 3.74 8.43
CA LEU A 81 7.32 3.17 9.68
C LEU A 81 5.84 2.84 9.54
N LEU A 82 5.47 1.67 10.05
CA LEU A 82 4.10 1.22 10.16
C LEU A 82 3.73 1.21 11.65
N ILE A 83 2.79 2.06 12.06
CA ILE A 83 2.45 2.28 13.47
C ILE A 83 1.04 1.77 13.74
N PHE A 84 0.93 0.65 14.44
CA PHE A 84 -0.34 0.04 14.78
C PHE A 84 -0.71 0.36 16.23
N SER A 85 -1.93 0.87 16.45
CA SER A 85 -2.49 0.97 17.80
C SER A 85 -3.06 -0.37 18.22
N TYR A 86 -2.62 -0.92 19.34
CA TYR A 86 -3.11 -2.17 19.88
C TYR A 86 -4.03 -1.90 21.08
N ASN A 87 -5.29 -2.30 20.95
CA ASN A 87 -6.34 -1.99 21.93
C ASN A 87 -7.05 -3.24 22.49
N LYS A 88 -6.31 -4.29 22.88
CA LYS A 88 -6.91 -5.43 23.61
C LYS A 88 -7.03 -5.20 25.13
N ALA A 89 -6.61 -4.04 25.63
CA ALA A 89 -6.61 -3.71 27.07
C ALA A 89 -7.63 -2.64 27.49
N SER A 90 -8.35 -1.96 26.59
CA SER A 90 -9.28 -0.88 26.99
C SER A 90 -10.47 -1.32 27.83
N GLN A 91 -10.74 -2.62 27.98
CA GLN A 91 -11.79 -3.09 28.88
C GLN A 91 -11.36 -3.15 30.35
N ASN A 92 -10.05 -3.11 30.67
CA ASN A 92 -9.57 -3.23 32.07
C ASN A 92 -8.43 -2.26 32.47
N SER A 93 -7.68 -1.69 31.52
CA SER A 93 -6.73 -0.61 31.83
C SER A 93 -6.56 0.31 30.62
N ASN A 94 -6.62 1.62 30.84
CA ASN A 94 -6.59 2.67 29.81
C ASN A 94 -5.20 2.82 29.13
N ASN A 95 -4.52 1.71 28.86
CA ASN A 95 -3.18 1.65 28.26
C ASN A 95 -3.29 1.12 26.83
N SER A 96 -3.48 2.03 25.87
CA SER A 96 -3.19 1.75 24.47
C SER A 96 -1.67 1.80 24.27
N PHE A 97 -1.08 0.75 23.71
CA PHE A 97 0.33 0.79 23.29
C PHE A 97 0.44 0.72 21.77
N PHE A 98 1.49 1.37 21.25
CA PHE A 98 1.78 1.41 19.83
C PHE A 98 2.82 0.35 19.46
N VAL A 99 2.54 -0.41 18.41
CA VAL A 99 3.48 -1.35 17.80
C VAL A 99 4.04 -0.70 16.55
N VAL A 100 5.34 -0.46 16.53
CA VAL A 100 6.04 0.13 15.39
C VAL A 100 6.76 -0.97 14.62
N ARG A 101 6.53 -1.04 13.31
CA ARG A 101 7.24 -1.93 12.38
C ARG A 101 8.03 -1.11 11.38
N VAL A 102 9.25 -1.53 11.11
CA VAL A 102 10.09 -0.96 10.05
C VAL A 102 10.39 -2.10 9.07
N PRO A 103 9.84 -2.07 7.84
CA PRO A 103 10.13 -3.09 6.84
C PRO A 103 11.62 -3.08 6.46
N CYS A 104 12.10 -4.13 5.79
CA CYS A 104 13.45 -4.09 5.24
C CYS A 104 13.52 -3.11 4.04
N ALA A 105 14.72 -2.59 3.74
CA ALA A 105 14.90 -1.54 2.75
C ALA A 105 14.32 -1.86 1.35
N LEU A 106 14.33 -3.13 0.94
CA LEU A 106 13.73 -3.55 -0.34
C LEU A 106 12.20 -3.41 -0.31
N VAL A 107 11.56 -3.87 0.77
CA VAL A 107 10.12 -3.78 0.96
C VAL A 107 9.68 -2.32 1.12
N GLU A 108 10.47 -1.50 1.81
CA GLU A 108 10.23 -0.05 1.90
C GLU A 108 10.20 0.61 0.52
N LYS A 109 11.16 0.29 -0.36
CA LYS A 109 11.20 0.81 -1.74
C LYS A 109 9.97 0.36 -2.54
N CYS A 110 9.61 -0.92 -2.45
CA CYS A 110 8.42 -1.45 -3.13
C CYS A 110 7.14 -0.77 -2.64
N LEU A 111 6.99 -0.60 -1.32
CA LEU A 111 5.85 0.09 -0.70
C LEU A 111 5.79 1.56 -1.14
N PHE A 112 6.93 2.26 -1.14
CA PHE A 112 7.00 3.64 -1.62
C PHE A 112 6.57 3.76 -3.08
N LEU A 113 7.11 2.92 -3.97
CA LEU A 113 6.75 2.93 -5.40
C LEU A 113 5.27 2.60 -5.62
N HIS A 114 4.75 1.65 -4.83
CA HIS A 114 3.33 1.32 -4.87
C HIS A 114 2.48 2.54 -4.51
N LEU A 115 2.76 3.21 -3.38
CA LEU A 115 1.99 4.36 -2.90
C LEU A 115 2.15 5.59 -3.82
N ALA A 116 3.33 5.83 -4.36
CA ALA A 116 3.63 7.03 -5.13
C ALA A 116 3.16 6.98 -6.60
N TYR A 117 3.19 5.79 -7.23
CA TYR A 117 2.95 5.66 -8.67
C TYR A 117 1.83 4.70 -9.04
N ILE A 118 1.80 3.52 -8.42
CA ILE A 118 0.84 2.47 -8.78
C ILE A 118 -0.53 2.79 -8.22
N ARG A 119 -0.61 3.17 -6.94
CA ARG A 119 -1.87 3.46 -6.27
C ARG A 119 -2.64 4.63 -6.91
N PRO A 120 -2.02 5.79 -7.19
CA PRO A 120 -2.75 6.90 -7.83
C PRO A 120 -3.17 6.57 -9.26
N PHE A 121 -2.45 5.68 -9.95
CA PHE A 121 -2.87 5.20 -11.27
C PHE A 121 -4.02 4.20 -11.17
N ASN A 122 -3.98 3.30 -10.19
CA ASN A 122 -5.03 2.33 -9.90
C ASN A 122 -6.35 3.01 -9.50
N ASP A 123 -6.29 4.07 -8.68
CA ASP A 123 -7.46 4.83 -8.26
C ASP A 123 -8.02 5.71 -9.41
N PHE A 124 -7.23 5.97 -10.45
CA PHE A 124 -7.64 6.71 -11.66
C PHE A 124 -8.34 5.83 -12.71
N LEU A 125 -7.95 4.55 -12.81
CA LEU A 125 -8.47 3.59 -13.78
C LEU A 125 -9.88 3.09 -13.42
#